data_AF-A0AAV7C660-F1
#
_entry.id   AF-A0AAV7C660-F1
#
_cell.length_a   1.000
_cell.length_b   1.000
_cell.length_c   1.000
_cell.angle_alpha   90.00
_cell.angle_beta   90.00
_cell.angle_gamma   90.00
#
_symmetry.space_group_name_H-M   'P 1'
#
loop_
_entity.id
_entity.type
_entity.pdbx_description
1 polymer ?
#
loop_
_entity_poly.entity_id
_entity_poly.type
_entity_poly.pdbx_seq_one_letter_code
_entity_poly.pdbx_strand_id
1 'polypeptide(L)'
;MKLLIGVSIPVIVYLLSYGDPSVGAILPDHNQDHTAKVSCSVEKLMRSSESLYIGNGDARSVLRLEFQLSELTSNLSSFDFRTFDPEGIIFYGDVGRDNWFVLGVRDSRLEVQMSNGNGQMVLSKWGPNVSDGQWRKVTVDSTINTIDVRVNGEVVVMLTYHVNNGQGSPSYSTLGIVLGDLPPGSDVQLLRPLVPALDGCLRNWAWVKKNTEVLDSAMETDENRRCFQNEEPGAFFPAHGYATFKPAVFSTKDKDSWTFRLQLSFRVLEDGGIVLGLFGAGNISALTITLDLEKQVLEVSLLGKLAHSLKFPPGVCLKHWQTVDVVIQSNQVVLSTTEASSSMDILPADFKALEDIWLDPDSHISIGGTSEQAEPGARFSGCLKITLQGTAVELDSAQYKHPLIHSHSCPLAI
;
A
#
# COMPACT_ATOMS: atom_id res chain seq x y z
N MET A 1 -8.05 84.95 -53.77
CA MET A 1 -7.22 85.41 -52.62
C MET A 1 -6.28 84.27 -52.23
N LYS A 2 -5.08 84.55 -51.68
CA LYS A 2 -4.08 83.56 -51.20
C LYS A 2 -4.49 82.99 -49.83
N LEU A 3 -3.97 81.88 -49.27
CA LEU A 3 -3.21 80.67 -49.69
C LEU A 3 -3.08 79.77 -48.41
N LEU A 4 -2.24 78.71 -48.41
CA LEU A 4 -1.76 77.92 -47.25
C LEU A 4 -2.71 76.80 -46.73
N ILE A 5 -2.23 75.74 -46.05
CA ILE A 5 -1.07 74.82 -46.26
C ILE A 5 -1.32 73.56 -45.38
N GLY A 6 -0.50 72.50 -45.48
CA GLY A 6 -0.57 71.33 -44.57
C GLY A 6 0.79 70.89 -44.01
N VAL A 7 0.78 69.82 -43.20
CA VAL A 7 1.93 69.10 -42.59
C VAL A 7 2.60 69.78 -41.38
N SER A 8 2.61 69.14 -40.21
CA SER A 8 3.83 68.56 -39.58
C SER A 8 3.59 67.94 -38.18
N ILE A 9 4.63 67.32 -37.60
CA ILE A 9 4.68 66.53 -36.35
C ILE A 9 5.44 67.32 -35.25
N PRO A 10 5.11 67.17 -33.94
CA PRO A 10 5.96 67.60 -32.82
C PRO A 10 6.65 66.43 -32.07
N VAL A 11 7.80 66.69 -31.43
CA VAL A 11 8.74 65.69 -30.88
C VAL A 11 9.48 66.24 -29.64
N ILE A 12 9.49 65.49 -28.51
CA ILE A 12 10.44 65.63 -27.35
C ILE A 12 10.32 67.00 -26.61
N VAL A 13 10.80 67.32 -25.38
CA VAL A 13 11.74 66.79 -24.35
C VAL A 13 10.97 66.63 -22.99
N TYR A 14 11.51 66.29 -21.81
CA TYR A 14 12.88 66.15 -21.27
C TYR A 14 12.88 65.17 -20.06
N LEU A 15 13.99 64.44 -19.84
CA LEU A 15 14.42 63.97 -18.50
C LEU A 15 15.96 64.00 -18.38
N LEU A 16 16.43 64.26 -17.16
CA LEU A 16 17.83 64.27 -16.69
C LEU A 16 17.87 63.36 -15.43
N SER A 17 18.94 62.69 -15.00
CA SER A 17 20.26 62.35 -15.55
C SER A 17 20.78 61.13 -14.70
N TYR A 18 22.04 60.76 -14.45
CA TYR A 18 23.38 61.33 -14.67
C TYR A 18 24.44 60.21 -14.46
N GLY A 19 25.51 60.17 -15.28
CA GLY A 19 26.83 59.70 -14.84
C GLY A 19 27.24 58.24 -15.14
N ASP A 20 28.11 58.10 -16.15
CA ASP A 20 29.17 57.08 -16.31
C ASP A 20 30.28 57.81 -17.13
N PRO A 21 31.62 57.55 -17.05
CA PRO A 21 32.27 56.26 -16.80
C PRO A 21 33.42 56.23 -15.77
N SER A 22 33.86 55.03 -15.33
CA SER A 22 35.26 54.57 -15.56
C SER A 22 35.61 53.18 -15.00
N VAL A 23 36.02 52.29 -15.92
CA VAL A 23 37.11 51.29 -15.85
C VAL A 23 37.32 50.49 -14.53
N GLY A 24 37.01 49.18 -14.54
CA GLY A 24 37.55 48.24 -13.55
C GLY A 24 37.13 46.77 -13.70
N ALA A 25 38.10 45.90 -14.00
CA ALA A 25 38.10 44.42 -13.83
C ALA A 25 36.95 43.57 -14.42
N ILE A 26 37.33 42.60 -15.26
CA ILE A 26 36.51 41.42 -15.55
C ILE A 26 36.67 40.44 -14.38
N LEU A 27 35.56 39.90 -13.87
CA LEU A 27 35.52 38.66 -13.09
C LEU A 27 34.54 37.70 -13.80
N PRO A 28 34.88 36.40 -13.96
CA PRO A 28 33.94 35.43 -14.49
C PRO A 28 32.86 35.14 -13.44
N ASP A 29 31.60 35.18 -13.85
CA ASP A 29 30.49 34.77 -12.98
C ASP A 29 30.55 33.26 -12.72
N HIS A 30 30.03 32.83 -11.56
CA HIS A 30 30.17 31.47 -11.09
C HIS A 30 29.19 30.55 -11.82
N ASN A 31 29.70 29.61 -12.62
CA ASN A 31 28.87 28.53 -13.17
C ASN A 31 28.23 27.76 -12.00
N GLN A 32 26.93 27.99 -11.76
CA GLN A 32 26.10 27.07 -11.01
C GLN A 32 25.78 25.90 -11.93
N ASP A 33 26.51 24.80 -11.75
CA ASP A 33 26.25 23.55 -12.44
C ASP A 33 24.96 22.93 -11.89
N HIS A 34 23.83 23.37 -12.45
CA HIS A 34 22.51 22.82 -12.18
C HIS A 34 22.40 21.42 -12.77
N THR A 35 23.02 20.47 -12.08
CA THR A 35 22.82 19.04 -12.25
C THR A 35 21.33 18.74 -12.16
N ALA A 36 20.73 18.37 -13.31
CA ALA A 36 19.30 18.13 -13.40
C ALA A 36 18.94 16.88 -12.58
N LYS A 37 18.19 17.07 -11.49
CA LYS A 37 17.79 15.98 -10.60
C LYS A 37 17.05 14.88 -11.37
N VAL A 38 17.57 13.66 -11.27
CA VAL A 38 17.00 12.46 -11.91
C VAL A 38 15.78 11.97 -11.10
N SER A 39 14.62 12.58 -11.34
CA SER A 39 13.33 12.09 -10.85
C SER A 39 12.70 11.15 -11.89
N CYS A 40 12.05 10.07 -11.42
CA CYS A 40 11.28 9.21 -12.30
C CYS A 40 9.90 9.83 -12.55
N SER A 41 9.77 10.76 -13.51
CA SER A 41 8.46 11.34 -13.85
C SER A 41 7.60 10.37 -14.67
N VAL A 42 6.95 9.40 -14.02
CA VAL A 42 6.00 8.48 -14.64
C VAL A 42 4.70 9.22 -15.03
N GLU A 43 4.05 8.78 -16.12
CA GLU A 43 2.74 9.31 -16.52
C GLU A 43 1.69 9.12 -15.41
N LYS A 44 0.77 10.09 -15.27
CA LYS A 44 -0.16 10.15 -14.13
C LYS A 44 -0.84 8.80 -13.89
N LEU A 45 -0.64 8.22 -12.70
CA LEU A 45 -1.23 6.95 -12.30
C LEU A 45 -2.76 6.98 -12.47
N MET A 46 -3.26 6.18 -13.40
CA MET A 46 -4.66 6.23 -13.81
C MET A 46 -5.56 5.50 -12.82
N ARG A 47 -6.24 6.26 -11.95
CA ARG A 47 -7.31 5.77 -11.07
C ARG A 47 -8.66 5.69 -11.79
N SER A 48 -9.55 4.84 -11.30
CA SER A 48 -10.87 4.54 -11.88
C SER A 48 -11.98 5.35 -11.20
N SER A 49 -12.89 5.98 -11.96
CA SER A 49 -14.06 6.66 -11.38
C SER A 49 -15.14 5.69 -10.89
N GLU A 50 -15.13 4.43 -11.35
CA GLU A 50 -16.24 3.48 -11.15
C GLU A 50 -15.90 2.34 -10.19
N SER A 51 -14.73 2.34 -9.53
CA SER A 51 -14.32 1.25 -8.63
C SER A 51 -13.67 1.72 -7.32
N LEU A 52 -14.34 1.39 -6.22
CA LEU A 52 -13.98 1.64 -4.84
C LEU A 52 -12.81 0.76 -4.40
N TYR A 53 -11.77 1.36 -3.84
CA TYR A 53 -10.74 0.67 -3.07
C TYR A 53 -11.23 0.48 -1.62
N ILE A 54 -11.23 -0.77 -1.16
CA ILE A 54 -11.68 -1.12 0.20
C ILE A 54 -10.53 -1.40 1.17
N GLY A 55 -9.27 -1.42 0.71
CA GLY A 55 -8.12 -1.60 1.59
C GLY A 55 -7.94 -0.47 2.58
N ASN A 56 -7.57 -0.83 3.82
CA ASN A 56 -7.41 0.09 4.94
C ASN A 56 -6.01 -0.05 5.57
N GLY A 57 -5.60 0.99 6.30
CA GLY A 57 -4.44 0.97 7.22
C GLY A 57 -4.65 1.81 8.48
N ASP A 58 -5.84 2.42 8.64
CA ASP A 58 -6.31 3.07 9.85
C ASP A 58 -7.76 2.64 10.06
N ALA A 59 -8.15 2.28 11.28
CA ALA A 59 -9.53 1.95 11.60
C ALA A 59 -10.50 3.13 11.29
N ARG A 60 -9.99 4.37 11.17
CA ARG A 60 -10.78 5.54 10.73
C ARG A 60 -11.07 5.57 9.23
N SER A 61 -10.38 4.78 8.40
CA SER A 61 -10.66 4.67 6.97
C SER A 61 -11.72 3.62 6.62
N VAL A 62 -12.14 2.80 7.59
CA VAL A 62 -13.12 1.73 7.39
C VAL A 62 -14.50 2.29 6.99
N LEU A 63 -15.03 1.83 5.86
CA LEU A 63 -16.31 2.30 5.31
C LEU A 63 -17.48 1.48 5.90
N ARG A 64 -18.51 2.18 6.41
CA ARG A 64 -19.72 1.56 6.99
C ARG A 64 -20.99 2.09 6.33
N LEU A 65 -21.90 1.18 6.02
CA LEU A 65 -23.27 1.41 5.59
C LEU A 65 -24.22 1.01 6.73
N GLU A 66 -25.31 1.74 6.93
CA GLU A 66 -26.36 1.37 7.89
C GLU A 66 -27.75 1.48 7.26
N PHE A 67 -28.57 0.45 7.45
CA PHE A 67 -29.91 0.36 6.87
C PHE A 67 -30.95 0.00 7.93
N GLN A 68 -32.15 0.59 7.86
CA GLN A 68 -33.27 0.18 8.71
C GLN A 68 -33.86 -1.14 8.20
N LEU A 69 -33.86 -2.18 9.04
CA LEU A 69 -34.34 -3.53 8.69
C LEU A 69 -35.81 -3.52 8.29
N SER A 70 -36.62 -2.67 8.92
CA SER A 70 -38.05 -2.48 8.62
C SER A 70 -38.34 -1.94 7.21
N GLU A 71 -37.34 -1.42 6.51
CA GLU A 71 -37.49 -0.88 5.15
C GLU A 71 -36.85 -1.75 4.06
N LEU A 72 -36.24 -2.90 4.41
CA LEU A 72 -35.60 -3.77 3.43
C LEU A 72 -36.65 -4.54 2.63
N THR A 73 -36.50 -4.53 1.31
CA THR A 73 -37.34 -5.28 0.36
C THR A 73 -36.59 -6.47 -0.26
N SER A 74 -35.33 -6.66 0.13
CA SER A 74 -34.40 -7.63 -0.46
C SER A 74 -33.19 -7.81 0.45
N ASN A 75 -32.79 -9.06 0.71
CA ASN A 75 -31.55 -9.36 1.42
C ASN A 75 -30.35 -9.51 0.45
N LEU A 76 -30.61 -9.88 -0.81
CA LEU A 76 -29.62 -9.94 -1.88
C LEU A 76 -28.74 -8.69 -1.93
N SER A 77 -27.45 -8.91 -1.75
CA SER A 77 -26.38 -7.96 -2.05
C SER A 77 -25.49 -8.51 -3.17
N SER A 78 -25.00 -7.65 -4.05
CA SER A 78 -24.13 -8.06 -5.16
C SER A 78 -23.11 -7.00 -5.52
N PHE A 79 -21.94 -7.39 -6.01
CA PHE A 79 -20.88 -6.51 -6.46
C PHE A 79 -19.94 -7.25 -7.41
N ASP A 80 -19.24 -6.52 -8.28
CA ASP A 80 -18.03 -7.03 -8.92
C ASP A 80 -16.86 -6.84 -7.94
N PHE A 81 -15.97 -7.83 -7.83
CA PHE A 81 -14.82 -7.87 -6.93
C PHE A 81 -13.53 -8.19 -7.70
N ARG A 82 -12.41 -7.53 -7.35
CA ARG A 82 -11.05 -7.81 -7.82
C ARG A 82 -10.07 -7.71 -6.65
N THR A 83 -9.10 -8.62 -6.57
CA THR A 83 -7.97 -8.55 -5.62
C THR A 83 -6.77 -9.38 -6.12
N PHE A 84 -5.59 -9.15 -5.54
CA PHE A 84 -4.44 -10.09 -5.53
C PHE A 84 -4.15 -10.66 -4.14
N ASP A 85 -4.86 -10.18 -3.10
CA ASP A 85 -4.70 -10.52 -1.70
C ASP A 85 -5.23 -11.95 -1.40
N PRO A 86 -4.44 -12.83 -0.75
CA PRO A 86 -4.83 -14.20 -0.45
C PRO A 86 -5.68 -14.37 0.83
N GLU A 87 -5.73 -13.40 1.75
CA GLU A 87 -6.49 -13.49 3.01
C GLU A 87 -6.94 -12.11 3.56
N GLY A 88 -8.25 -11.86 3.63
CA GLY A 88 -8.81 -10.60 4.14
C GLY A 88 -10.34 -10.57 4.16
N ILE A 89 -10.98 -9.53 4.72
CA ILE A 89 -12.44 -9.39 4.76
C ILE A 89 -12.96 -8.55 3.58
N ILE A 90 -13.88 -9.10 2.78
CA ILE A 90 -14.57 -8.32 1.74
C ILE A 90 -15.63 -7.44 2.40
N PHE A 91 -16.49 -8.05 3.23
CA PHE A 91 -17.35 -7.33 4.14
C PHE A 91 -17.69 -8.11 5.40
N TYR A 92 -17.83 -7.37 6.49
CA TYR A 92 -18.49 -7.77 7.73
C TYR A 92 -19.91 -7.18 7.75
N GLY A 93 -20.89 -7.90 8.30
CA GLY A 93 -22.25 -7.39 8.49
C GLY A 93 -22.79 -7.76 9.86
N ASP A 94 -23.48 -6.82 10.52
CA ASP A 94 -24.10 -7.02 11.83
C ASP A 94 -25.55 -6.54 11.87
N VAL A 95 -26.36 -7.20 12.70
CA VAL A 95 -27.65 -6.65 13.18
C VAL A 95 -27.64 -6.34 14.68
N GLY A 96 -26.51 -6.61 15.33
CA GLY A 96 -26.28 -6.45 16.77
C GLY A 96 -25.06 -7.28 17.21
N ARG A 97 -24.50 -6.97 18.39
CA ARG A 97 -23.17 -7.46 18.84
C ARG A 97 -22.89 -8.94 18.61
N ASP A 98 -23.82 -9.83 18.98
CA ASP A 98 -23.62 -11.28 18.91
C ASP A 98 -24.15 -11.93 17.62
N ASN A 99 -24.62 -11.12 16.67
CA ASN A 99 -25.32 -11.56 15.45
C ASN A 99 -24.68 -10.92 14.22
N TRP A 100 -23.63 -11.59 13.73
CA TRP A 100 -22.74 -11.09 12.68
C TRP A 100 -22.45 -12.15 11.60
N PHE A 101 -22.07 -11.66 10.43
CA PHE A 101 -21.70 -12.40 9.23
C PHE A 101 -20.42 -11.81 8.64
N VAL A 102 -19.53 -12.65 8.11
CA VAL A 102 -18.33 -12.24 7.36
C VAL A 102 -18.29 -13.01 6.05
N LEU A 103 -18.08 -12.28 4.95
CA LEU A 103 -17.53 -12.82 3.72
C LEU A 103 -16.09 -12.32 3.58
N GLY A 104 -15.14 -13.24 3.58
CA GLY A 104 -13.72 -12.96 3.39
C GLY A 104 -13.10 -13.82 2.29
N VAL A 105 -11.83 -13.59 2.04
CA VAL A 105 -10.93 -14.43 1.27
C VAL A 105 -10.03 -15.19 2.24
N ARG A 106 -9.73 -16.46 1.94
CA ARG A 106 -8.66 -17.25 2.56
C ARG A 106 -8.14 -18.29 1.58
N ASP A 107 -6.82 -18.52 1.56
CA ASP A 107 -6.16 -19.41 0.61
C ASP A 107 -6.55 -19.04 -0.85
N SER A 108 -6.74 -17.73 -1.09
CA SER A 108 -7.26 -17.14 -2.33
C SER A 108 -8.66 -17.63 -2.77
N ARG A 109 -9.52 -18.08 -1.85
CA ARG A 109 -10.91 -18.50 -2.09
C ARG A 109 -11.87 -17.85 -1.11
N LEU A 110 -13.17 -17.83 -1.40
CA LEU A 110 -14.14 -17.26 -0.46
C LEU A 110 -14.31 -18.15 0.79
N GLU A 111 -14.29 -17.51 1.96
CA GLU A 111 -14.64 -18.09 3.26
C GLU A 111 -15.83 -17.30 3.85
N VAL A 112 -16.82 -18.01 4.38
CA VAL A 112 -17.94 -17.44 5.13
C VAL A 112 -17.82 -17.86 6.58
N GLN A 113 -17.98 -16.89 7.49
CA GLN A 113 -18.09 -17.12 8.93
C GLN A 113 -19.33 -16.39 9.46
N MET A 114 -20.02 -16.95 10.46
CA MET A 114 -21.09 -16.24 11.17
C MET A 114 -21.29 -16.74 12.59
N SER A 115 -21.76 -15.83 13.45
CA SER A 115 -22.30 -16.14 14.78
C SER A 115 -23.68 -15.51 14.87
N ASN A 116 -24.69 -16.27 15.31
CA ASN A 116 -26.03 -15.74 15.60
C ASN A 116 -26.73 -16.56 16.70
N GLY A 117 -27.95 -16.16 17.09
CA GLY A 117 -28.74 -16.85 18.13
C GLY A 117 -29.07 -18.33 17.90
N ASN A 118 -28.82 -18.88 16.70
CA ASN A 118 -28.96 -20.31 16.40
C ASN A 118 -27.63 -21.08 16.44
N GLY A 119 -26.48 -20.39 16.51
CA GLY A 119 -25.16 -21.00 16.61
C GLY A 119 -24.06 -20.30 15.81
N GLN A 120 -22.94 -21.00 15.64
CA GLN A 120 -21.72 -20.53 14.97
C GLN A 120 -21.37 -21.46 13.80
N MET A 121 -20.98 -20.89 12.66
CA MET A 121 -20.69 -21.65 11.44
C MET A 121 -19.52 -21.05 10.64
N VAL A 122 -18.73 -21.92 10.02
CA VAL A 122 -17.68 -21.58 9.05
C VAL A 122 -17.81 -22.49 7.83
N LEU A 123 -17.72 -21.95 6.62
CA LEU A 123 -17.49 -22.72 5.40
C LEU A 123 -16.37 -22.08 4.57
N SER A 124 -15.42 -22.90 4.14
CA SER A 124 -14.17 -22.46 3.50
C SER A 124 -13.70 -23.43 2.43
N LYS A 125 -12.78 -22.97 1.57
CA LYS A 125 -12.09 -23.76 0.53
C LYS A 125 -12.99 -24.34 -0.59
N TRP A 126 -14.17 -23.76 -0.81
CA TRP A 126 -15.03 -24.03 -1.98
C TRP A 126 -14.96 -22.89 -2.99
N GLY A 127 -15.40 -23.15 -4.23
CA GLY A 127 -15.33 -22.19 -5.33
C GLY A 127 -13.94 -22.00 -5.98
N PRO A 128 -13.83 -21.11 -6.97
CA PRO A 128 -12.58 -20.86 -7.71
C PRO A 128 -11.59 -20.04 -6.89
N ASN A 129 -10.35 -19.90 -7.40
CA ASN A 129 -9.46 -18.82 -6.98
C ASN A 129 -10.14 -17.46 -7.28
N VAL A 130 -10.03 -16.48 -6.37
CA VAL A 130 -10.52 -15.10 -6.52
C VAL A 130 -9.43 -14.03 -6.51
N SER A 131 -8.19 -14.38 -6.16
CA SER A 131 -7.06 -13.46 -5.93
C SER A 131 -6.05 -13.45 -7.09
N ASP A 132 -6.53 -13.33 -8.33
CA ASP A 132 -5.73 -13.34 -9.56
C ASP A 132 -5.87 -12.05 -10.39
N GLY A 133 -6.36 -10.98 -9.77
CA GLY A 133 -6.59 -9.68 -10.43
C GLY A 133 -7.76 -9.66 -11.42
N GLN A 134 -8.52 -10.74 -11.60
CA GLN A 134 -9.68 -10.75 -12.49
C GLN A 134 -10.96 -10.31 -11.76
N TRP A 135 -11.71 -9.40 -12.39
CA TRP A 135 -13.04 -8.99 -11.93
C TRP A 135 -14.02 -10.17 -11.97
N ARG A 136 -14.66 -10.46 -10.83
CA ARG A 136 -15.70 -11.50 -10.67
C ARG A 136 -16.96 -10.90 -10.09
N LYS A 137 -18.13 -11.28 -10.58
CA LYS A 137 -19.39 -10.91 -9.93
C LYS A 137 -19.67 -11.82 -8.75
N VAL A 138 -19.76 -11.26 -7.56
CA VAL A 138 -20.18 -11.94 -6.33
C VAL A 138 -21.63 -11.56 -6.01
N THR A 139 -22.42 -12.54 -5.56
CA THR A 139 -23.76 -12.30 -5.02
C THR A 139 -23.93 -13.05 -3.71
N VAL A 140 -24.39 -12.38 -2.67
CA VAL A 140 -24.79 -12.97 -1.37
C VAL A 140 -26.29 -12.76 -1.22
N ASP A 141 -27.07 -13.83 -1.12
CA ASP A 141 -28.50 -13.78 -0.81
C ASP A 141 -28.79 -14.57 0.48
N SER A 142 -29.71 -14.08 1.29
CA SER A 142 -30.10 -14.73 2.54
C SER A 142 -31.61 -14.84 2.68
N THR A 143 -32.07 -16.06 2.91
CA THR A 143 -33.47 -16.37 3.23
C THR A 143 -33.60 -16.52 4.75
N ILE A 144 -34.79 -16.92 5.22
CA ILE A 144 -35.04 -17.13 6.65
C ILE A 144 -34.17 -18.25 7.25
N ASN A 145 -33.68 -19.20 6.44
CA ASN A 145 -32.94 -20.38 6.90
C ASN A 145 -31.74 -20.76 6.01
N THR A 146 -31.47 -20.03 4.91
CA THR A 146 -30.34 -20.30 4.01
C THR A 146 -29.53 -19.05 3.71
N ILE A 147 -28.23 -19.23 3.45
CA ILE A 147 -27.37 -18.19 2.85
C ILE A 147 -26.68 -18.81 1.63
N ASP A 148 -26.74 -18.12 0.51
CA ASP A 148 -26.20 -18.53 -0.79
C ASP A 148 -25.19 -17.47 -1.25
N VAL A 149 -23.94 -17.88 -1.45
CA VAL A 149 -22.90 -17.05 -2.09
C VAL A 149 -22.53 -17.66 -3.43
N ARG A 150 -22.57 -16.83 -4.47
CA ARG A 150 -22.24 -17.22 -5.84
C ARG A 150 -21.12 -16.37 -6.41
N VAL A 151 -20.31 -17.00 -7.28
CA VAL A 151 -19.28 -16.35 -8.09
C VAL A 151 -19.64 -16.55 -9.55
N ASN A 152 -19.80 -15.46 -10.30
CA ASN A 152 -20.26 -15.42 -11.69
C ASN A 152 -21.59 -16.18 -11.95
N GLY A 153 -22.39 -16.40 -10.89
CA GLY A 153 -23.65 -17.14 -10.93
C GLY A 153 -23.56 -18.61 -10.46
N GLU A 154 -22.36 -19.16 -10.31
CA GLU A 154 -22.13 -20.51 -9.76
C GLU A 154 -22.15 -20.46 -8.22
N VAL A 155 -22.90 -21.36 -7.58
CA VAL A 155 -22.97 -21.46 -6.11
C VAL A 155 -21.65 -21.99 -5.56
N VAL A 156 -20.98 -21.20 -4.72
CA VAL A 156 -19.70 -21.57 -4.08
C VAL A 156 -19.83 -21.80 -2.57
N VAL A 157 -20.82 -21.17 -1.93
CA VAL A 157 -21.21 -21.43 -0.54
C VAL A 157 -22.73 -21.56 -0.51
N MET A 158 -23.25 -22.67 -0.01
CA MET A 158 -24.65 -22.81 0.35
C MET A 158 -24.73 -23.29 1.79
N LEU A 159 -25.35 -22.47 2.64
CA LEU A 159 -25.57 -22.74 4.04
C LEU A 159 -27.06 -22.92 4.29
N THR A 160 -27.39 -23.84 5.20
CA THR A 160 -28.76 -24.06 5.67
C THR A 160 -28.68 -24.33 7.16
N TYR A 161 -29.40 -23.54 7.96
CA TYR A 161 -29.39 -23.61 9.41
C TYR A 161 -30.80 -23.70 9.97
N HIS A 162 -30.92 -24.28 11.17
CA HIS A 162 -32.20 -24.38 11.86
C HIS A 162 -32.51 -23.07 12.57
N VAL A 163 -33.66 -22.48 12.28
CA VAL A 163 -34.22 -21.37 13.05
C VAL A 163 -34.97 -21.92 14.25
N ASN A 164 -34.48 -21.64 15.45
CA ASN A 164 -35.20 -21.97 16.67
C ASN A 164 -36.33 -20.95 16.90
N ASN A 165 -37.58 -21.38 16.70
CA ASN A 165 -38.78 -20.58 16.97
C ASN A 165 -39.08 -20.44 18.49
N GLY A 166 -38.06 -20.12 19.29
CA GLY A 166 -38.21 -19.75 20.69
C GLY A 166 -38.82 -18.35 20.82
N GLN A 167 -39.61 -18.12 21.87
CA GLN A 167 -40.15 -16.77 22.13
C GLN A 167 -39.01 -15.83 22.59
N GLY A 168 -38.90 -14.68 21.94
CA GLY A 168 -37.92 -13.64 22.33
C GLY A 168 -36.77 -13.41 21.35
N SER A 169 -36.99 -13.53 20.04
CA SER A 169 -36.05 -12.95 19.05
C SER A 169 -35.79 -11.47 19.36
N PRO A 170 -34.54 -11.01 19.48
CA PRO A 170 -34.25 -9.61 19.74
C PRO A 170 -34.80 -8.72 18.61
N SER A 171 -35.36 -7.57 18.98
CA SER A 171 -35.90 -6.59 18.03
C SER A 171 -34.77 -5.75 17.42
N TYR A 172 -33.96 -6.36 16.55
CA TYR A 172 -32.96 -5.64 15.76
C TYR A 172 -33.63 -4.58 14.87
N SER A 173 -33.16 -3.34 14.94
CA SER A 173 -33.66 -2.21 14.13
C SER A 173 -32.87 -2.02 12.84
N THR A 174 -31.56 -2.27 12.88
CA THR A 174 -30.60 -1.85 11.87
C THR A 174 -29.72 -3.00 11.39
N LEU A 175 -29.33 -2.93 10.13
CA LEU A 175 -28.27 -3.74 9.50
C LEU A 175 -27.07 -2.82 9.26
N GLY A 176 -25.96 -3.09 9.91
CA GLY A 176 -24.65 -2.53 9.58
C GLY A 176 -23.94 -3.41 8.54
N ILE A 177 -23.28 -2.79 7.56
CA ILE A 177 -22.31 -3.45 6.68
C ILE A 177 -21.00 -2.65 6.72
N VAL A 178 -19.88 -3.32 6.89
CA VAL A 178 -18.53 -2.75 6.97
C VAL A 178 -17.67 -3.38 5.88
N LEU A 179 -16.94 -2.57 5.11
CA LEU A 179 -16.19 -3.01 3.93
C LEU A 179 -14.68 -3.03 4.18
N GLY A 180 -14.01 -4.10 3.75
CA GLY A 180 -12.54 -4.21 3.73
C GLY A 180 -11.84 -4.43 5.08
N ASP A 181 -12.59 -4.59 6.17
CA ASP A 181 -12.06 -4.76 7.54
C ASP A 181 -13.18 -5.24 8.50
N LEU A 182 -12.84 -5.43 9.79
CA LEU A 182 -13.78 -5.50 10.91
C LEU A 182 -14.24 -4.09 11.35
N PRO A 183 -15.35 -3.97 12.11
CA PRO A 183 -15.75 -2.68 12.68
C PRO A 183 -14.68 -2.08 13.62
N PRO A 184 -14.40 -0.78 13.53
CA PRO A 184 -13.39 -0.11 14.36
C PRO A 184 -13.61 -0.31 15.86
N GLY A 185 -12.58 -0.80 16.56
CA GLY A 185 -12.62 -1.03 18.01
C GLY A 185 -13.59 -2.13 18.45
N SER A 186 -13.91 -3.10 17.59
CA SER A 186 -14.76 -4.24 17.94
C SER A 186 -13.99 -5.42 18.53
N ASP A 187 -14.55 -6.03 19.57
CA ASP A 187 -14.02 -7.25 20.20
C ASP A 187 -14.43 -8.55 19.45
N VAL A 188 -14.70 -8.46 18.13
CA VAL A 188 -15.21 -9.59 17.34
C VAL A 188 -14.14 -10.65 17.15
N GLN A 189 -14.31 -11.80 17.80
CA GLN A 189 -13.46 -12.96 17.62
C GLN A 189 -14.02 -13.84 16.49
N LEU A 190 -13.32 -13.85 15.36
CA LEU A 190 -13.63 -14.73 14.23
C LEU A 190 -13.40 -16.20 14.62
N LEU A 191 -14.31 -17.07 14.17
CA LEU A 191 -14.31 -18.51 14.44
C LEU A 191 -13.07 -19.21 13.85
N ARG A 192 -12.55 -18.66 12.76
CA ARG A 192 -11.17 -18.85 12.32
C ARG A 192 -10.54 -17.46 12.16
N PRO A 193 -9.49 -17.10 12.91
CA PRO A 193 -8.79 -15.83 12.72
C PRO A 193 -8.39 -15.59 11.25
N LEU A 194 -8.61 -14.37 10.78
CA LEU A 194 -8.11 -13.83 9.52
C LEU A 194 -7.19 -12.66 9.87
N VAL A 195 -6.24 -12.33 8.99
CA VAL A 195 -5.83 -10.92 8.86
C VAL A 195 -7.05 -10.13 8.35
N PRO A 196 -7.56 -9.09 9.05
CA PRO A 196 -8.86 -8.52 8.69
C PRO A 196 -8.88 -7.62 7.45
N ALA A 197 -7.83 -6.82 7.26
CA ALA A 197 -7.69 -5.90 6.14
C ALA A 197 -7.62 -6.66 4.80
N LEU A 198 -8.06 -6.03 3.71
CA LEU A 198 -8.05 -6.63 2.37
C LEU A 198 -7.69 -5.62 1.28
N ASP A 199 -6.61 -5.85 0.53
CA ASP A 199 -6.28 -5.07 -0.68
C ASP A 199 -7.23 -5.45 -1.82
N GLY A 200 -8.42 -4.85 -1.81
CA GLY A 200 -9.53 -5.20 -2.69
C GLY A 200 -10.17 -4.02 -3.41
N CYS A 201 -10.79 -4.32 -4.55
CA CYS A 201 -11.55 -3.40 -5.37
C CYS A 201 -12.99 -3.89 -5.56
N LEU A 202 -13.95 -2.97 -5.40
CA LEU A 202 -15.38 -3.20 -5.64
C LEU A 202 -15.91 -2.27 -6.74
N ARG A 203 -16.86 -2.74 -7.55
CA ARG A 203 -17.65 -1.90 -8.47
C ARG A 203 -19.02 -2.53 -8.72
N ASN A 204 -19.89 -1.85 -9.47
CA ASN A 204 -21.20 -2.39 -9.90
C ASN A 204 -22.03 -2.94 -8.72
N TRP A 205 -21.92 -2.30 -7.55
CA TRP A 205 -22.50 -2.81 -6.31
C TRP A 205 -24.00 -2.50 -6.19
N ALA A 206 -24.70 -3.34 -5.44
CA ALA A 206 -26.05 -3.12 -4.96
C ALA A 206 -26.17 -3.82 -3.60
N TRP A 207 -26.14 -3.06 -2.51
CA TRP A 207 -26.23 -3.57 -1.15
C TRP A 207 -27.68 -3.54 -0.68
N VAL A 208 -28.27 -4.71 -0.38
CA VAL A 208 -29.69 -4.91 0.02
C VAL A 208 -30.74 -4.15 -0.81
N LYS A 209 -30.41 -3.82 -2.08
CA LYS A 209 -31.15 -2.92 -2.98
C LYS A 209 -31.52 -1.55 -2.37
N LYS A 210 -30.66 -1.01 -1.51
CA LYS A 210 -30.74 0.34 -0.93
C LYS A 210 -29.69 1.27 -1.55
N ASN A 211 -29.85 2.57 -1.27
CA ASN A 211 -28.94 3.63 -1.69
C ASN A 211 -27.61 3.58 -0.90
N THR A 212 -26.51 4.00 -1.51
CA THR A 212 -25.13 3.85 -0.98
C THR A 212 -24.27 5.10 -1.13
N GLU A 213 -24.87 6.29 -1.18
CA GLU A 213 -24.21 7.61 -1.31
C GLU A 213 -22.92 7.80 -0.50
N VAL A 214 -22.76 7.11 0.64
CA VAL A 214 -21.54 7.08 1.45
C VAL A 214 -20.32 6.58 0.66
N LEU A 215 -20.49 5.57 -0.20
CA LEU A 215 -19.41 5.01 -1.04
C LEU A 215 -19.07 5.95 -2.19
N ASP A 216 -20.09 6.48 -2.85
CA ASP A 216 -19.98 7.42 -3.97
C ASP A 216 -19.27 8.70 -3.49
N SER A 217 -19.72 9.27 -2.36
CA SER A 217 -19.10 10.43 -1.73
C SER A 217 -17.67 10.17 -1.24
N ALA A 218 -17.36 8.97 -0.74
CA ALA A 218 -15.99 8.60 -0.39
C ALA A 218 -15.06 8.60 -1.63
N MET A 219 -15.54 8.14 -2.78
CA MET A 219 -14.80 8.19 -4.04
C MET A 219 -14.74 9.59 -4.65
N GLU A 220 -15.75 10.44 -4.45
CA GLU A 220 -15.73 11.84 -4.90
C GLU A 220 -14.75 12.71 -4.09
N THR A 221 -14.67 12.49 -2.77
CA THR A 221 -13.89 13.34 -1.84
C THR A 221 -12.44 12.92 -1.67
N ASP A 222 -12.10 11.64 -1.84
CA ASP A 222 -10.73 11.12 -1.73
C ASP A 222 -10.39 10.24 -2.94
N GLU A 223 -9.46 10.70 -3.79
CA GLU A 223 -9.04 9.91 -4.95
C GLU A 223 -8.33 8.61 -4.57
N ASN A 224 -7.83 8.46 -3.34
CA ASN A 224 -7.23 7.20 -2.88
C ASN A 224 -8.27 6.11 -2.62
N ARG A 225 -9.56 6.45 -2.53
CA ARG A 225 -10.67 5.47 -2.57
C ARG A 225 -10.98 4.94 -3.95
N ARG A 226 -10.21 5.33 -4.97
CA ARG A 226 -10.34 4.82 -6.33
C ARG A 226 -9.19 3.86 -6.63
N CYS A 227 -9.53 2.61 -6.93
CA CYS A 227 -8.54 1.65 -7.42
C CYS A 227 -7.87 2.15 -8.70
N PHE A 228 -6.66 1.65 -8.99
CA PHE A 228 -6.01 1.92 -10.25
C PHE A 228 -6.72 1.13 -11.36
N GLN A 229 -6.70 1.65 -12.59
CA GLN A 229 -7.38 0.98 -13.70
C GLN A 229 -6.70 -0.36 -14.01
N ASN A 230 -5.37 -0.35 -14.06
CA ASN A 230 -4.51 -1.50 -14.36
C ASN A 230 -3.54 -1.75 -13.21
N GLU A 231 -3.50 -2.97 -12.69
CA GLU A 231 -2.75 -3.38 -11.51
C GLU A 231 -2.06 -4.72 -11.77
N GLU A 232 -0.89 -4.94 -11.16
CA GLU A 232 -0.19 -6.22 -11.11
C GLU A 232 0.09 -6.63 -9.64
N PRO A 233 0.42 -7.91 -9.36
CA PRO A 233 0.78 -8.33 -8.01
C PRO A 233 2.04 -7.59 -7.52
N GLY A 234 2.03 -7.16 -6.25
CA GLY A 234 3.12 -6.48 -5.56
C GLY A 234 2.62 -5.30 -4.74
N ALA A 235 3.34 -4.91 -3.70
CA ALA A 235 2.93 -3.80 -2.84
C ALA A 235 3.25 -2.44 -3.48
N PHE A 236 2.36 -1.45 -3.38
CA PHE A 236 2.63 -0.07 -3.79
C PHE A 236 2.77 0.87 -2.58
N PHE A 237 3.86 1.61 -2.58
CA PHE A 237 4.23 2.62 -1.61
C PHE A 237 4.20 4.00 -2.30
N PRO A 238 3.29 4.92 -1.93
CA PRO A 238 3.38 6.32 -2.33
C PRO A 238 4.50 7.03 -1.56
N ALA A 239 4.94 8.22 -1.99
CA ALA A 239 6.07 8.97 -1.42
C ALA A 239 6.02 9.31 0.08
N HIS A 240 4.92 9.05 0.78
CA HIS A 240 4.79 9.19 2.25
C HIS A 240 4.39 7.90 2.96
N GLY A 241 4.21 6.80 2.22
CA GLY A 241 3.89 5.49 2.75
C GLY A 241 5.12 4.82 3.37
N TYR A 242 4.98 4.37 4.61
CA TYR A 242 5.92 3.45 5.26
C TYR A 242 5.15 2.42 6.09
N ALA A 243 5.77 1.28 6.34
CA ALA A 243 5.26 0.23 7.21
C ALA A 243 6.34 -0.26 8.17
N THR A 244 5.98 -0.61 9.42
CA THR A 244 6.93 -1.03 10.46
C THR A 244 6.64 -2.41 11.03
N PHE A 245 7.70 -3.13 11.42
CA PHE A 245 7.66 -4.50 11.91
C PHE A 245 8.65 -4.71 13.06
N LYS A 246 8.43 -5.72 13.89
CA LYS A 246 9.44 -6.25 14.82
C LYS A 246 10.27 -7.35 14.13
N PRO A 247 11.62 -7.37 14.22
CA PRO A 247 12.45 -8.40 13.59
C PRO A 247 12.08 -9.84 13.98
N ALA A 248 11.53 -10.02 15.18
CA ALA A 248 11.00 -11.29 15.67
C ALA A 248 9.98 -11.97 14.74
N VAL A 249 9.25 -11.21 13.91
CA VAL A 249 8.33 -11.75 12.88
C VAL A 249 9.07 -12.55 11.80
N PHE A 250 10.32 -12.18 11.50
CA PHE A 250 11.16 -12.78 10.46
C PHE A 250 12.28 -13.68 11.02
N SER A 251 12.31 -13.92 12.34
CA SER A 251 13.38 -14.71 12.97
C SER A 251 13.21 -16.21 12.70
N THR A 252 14.15 -16.79 11.96
CA THR A 252 14.24 -18.23 11.69
C THR A 252 14.70 -19.02 12.93
N LYS A 253 14.52 -20.36 12.89
CA LYS A 253 14.82 -21.25 14.02
C LYS A 253 16.24 -21.81 14.04
N ASP A 254 17.01 -21.64 12.97
CA ASP A 254 18.39 -22.12 12.88
C ASP A 254 19.32 -21.22 13.68
N LYS A 255 20.02 -21.80 14.66
CA LYS A 255 20.84 -21.06 15.65
C LYS A 255 22.33 -21.07 15.37
N ASP A 256 22.81 -21.94 14.48
CA ASP A 256 24.24 -22.27 14.42
C ASP A 256 25.06 -21.28 13.58
N SER A 257 24.40 -20.43 12.77
CA SER A 257 24.98 -19.22 12.21
C SER A 257 23.89 -18.25 11.73
N TRP A 258 23.73 -17.09 12.38
CA TRP A 258 22.87 -16.02 11.85
C TRP A 258 23.49 -15.42 10.59
N THR A 259 22.63 -14.99 9.66
CA THR A 259 22.98 -14.17 8.49
C THR A 259 21.81 -13.26 8.20
N PHE A 260 22.03 -12.02 7.77
CA PHE A 260 20.94 -11.22 7.19
C PHE A 260 20.73 -11.65 5.74
N ARG A 261 19.49 -11.96 5.35
CA ARG A 261 19.11 -12.26 3.96
C ARG A 261 17.86 -11.50 3.57
N LEU A 262 17.94 -10.76 2.47
CA LEU A 262 16.83 -10.05 1.85
C LEU A 262 16.85 -10.35 0.36
N GLN A 263 15.75 -10.86 -0.18
CA GLN A 263 15.45 -10.79 -1.61
C GLN A 263 14.50 -9.60 -1.83
N LEU A 264 14.94 -8.63 -2.62
CA LEU A 264 14.22 -7.40 -2.90
C LEU A 264 13.98 -7.27 -4.40
N SER A 265 12.73 -7.33 -4.83
CA SER A 265 12.33 -6.81 -6.14
C SER A 265 11.67 -5.44 -6.00
N PHE A 266 12.01 -4.50 -6.88
CA PHE A 266 11.45 -3.15 -6.86
C PHE A 266 11.19 -2.61 -8.27
N ARG A 267 10.21 -1.70 -8.37
CA ARG A 267 9.90 -0.89 -9.56
C ARG A 267 9.62 0.54 -9.10
N VAL A 268 10.48 1.49 -9.45
CA VAL A 268 10.32 2.90 -9.06
C VAL A 268 9.17 3.53 -9.83
N LEU A 269 8.44 4.46 -9.20
CA LEU A 269 7.38 5.25 -9.85
C LEU A 269 7.61 6.75 -9.80
N GLU A 270 8.16 7.31 -8.71
CA GLU A 270 8.38 8.76 -8.59
C GLU A 270 9.79 9.06 -8.05
N ASP A 271 10.08 8.58 -6.84
CA ASP A 271 11.29 8.89 -6.06
C ASP A 271 11.96 7.64 -5.49
N GLY A 272 13.28 7.72 -5.36
CA GLY A 272 14.09 6.78 -4.58
C GLY A 272 14.19 7.19 -3.11
N GLY A 273 14.65 6.26 -2.27
CA GLY A 273 14.82 6.49 -0.83
C GLY A 273 15.09 5.19 -0.08
N ILE A 274 14.85 5.20 1.24
CA ILE A 274 15.02 4.01 2.08
C ILE A 274 13.94 3.00 1.72
N VAL A 275 14.35 1.88 1.10
CA VAL A 275 13.45 0.78 0.75
C VAL A 275 13.22 -0.10 1.98
N LEU A 276 14.28 -0.38 2.74
CA LEU A 276 14.24 -1.09 4.01
C LEU A 276 15.31 -0.54 4.96
N GLY A 277 14.97 -0.41 6.24
CA GLY A 277 15.94 -0.14 7.30
C GLY A 277 15.64 -0.91 8.58
N LEU A 278 16.69 -1.27 9.33
CA LEU A 278 16.64 -1.79 10.69
C LEU A 278 17.18 -0.73 11.64
N PHE A 279 16.41 -0.41 12.67
CA PHE A 279 16.71 0.65 13.63
C PHE A 279 16.66 0.08 15.05
N GLY A 280 17.66 0.43 15.86
CA GLY A 280 17.70 0.10 17.29
C GLY A 280 16.89 1.10 18.14
N ALA A 281 17.03 0.98 19.46
CA ALA A 281 16.46 1.94 20.40
C ALA A 281 16.87 3.39 20.06
N GLY A 282 15.91 4.33 20.15
CA GLY A 282 16.14 5.73 19.80
C GLY A 282 16.31 6.00 18.30
N ASN A 283 15.75 5.15 17.42
CA ASN A 283 15.77 5.27 15.96
C ASN A 283 17.19 5.27 15.33
N ILE A 284 18.18 4.74 16.04
CA ILE A 284 19.56 4.64 15.55
C ILE A 284 19.63 3.59 14.43
N SER A 285 20.04 4.01 13.22
CA SER A 285 20.18 3.13 12.06
C SER A 285 21.28 2.07 12.26
N ALA A 286 20.87 0.81 12.21
CA ALA A 286 21.77 -0.34 12.22
C ALA A 286 22.11 -0.82 10.80
N LEU A 287 21.09 -0.84 9.94
CA LEU A 287 21.17 -1.15 8.51
C LEU A 287 20.17 -0.28 7.75
N THR A 288 20.60 0.33 6.65
CA THR A 288 19.70 0.92 5.64
C THR A 288 20.04 0.43 4.25
N ILE A 289 18.99 0.20 3.46
CA ILE A 289 19.05 -0.22 2.06
C ILE A 289 18.30 0.86 1.27
N THR A 290 19.07 1.71 0.61
CA THR A 290 18.62 2.97 0.00
C THR A 290 18.78 2.89 -1.51
N LEU A 291 17.76 3.31 -2.26
CA LEU A 291 17.82 3.43 -3.71
C LEU A 291 18.07 4.89 -4.10
N ASP A 292 19.25 5.19 -4.62
CA ASP A 292 19.63 6.51 -5.10
C ASP A 292 19.49 6.57 -6.63
N LEU A 293 18.56 7.40 -7.12
CA LEU A 293 18.27 7.59 -8.54
C LEU A 293 19.27 8.51 -9.25
N GLU A 294 19.88 9.45 -8.53
CA GLU A 294 20.84 10.42 -9.06
C GLU A 294 22.20 9.73 -9.31
N LYS A 295 22.62 8.86 -8.39
CA LYS A 295 23.80 7.99 -8.53
C LYS A 295 23.52 6.66 -9.27
N GLN A 296 22.26 6.28 -9.46
CA GLN A 296 21.78 5.01 -10.04
C GLN A 296 22.33 3.76 -9.31
N VAL A 297 22.24 3.75 -7.98
CA VAL A 297 22.73 2.66 -7.12
C VAL A 297 21.71 2.21 -6.07
N LEU A 298 21.78 0.93 -5.70
CA LEU A 298 21.33 0.47 -4.40
C LEU A 298 22.51 0.56 -3.43
N GLU A 299 22.38 1.34 -2.36
CA GLU A 299 23.38 1.52 -1.31
C GLU A 299 22.95 0.72 -0.06
N VAL A 300 23.85 -0.14 0.43
CA VAL A 300 23.71 -0.83 1.71
C VAL A 300 24.65 -0.19 2.71
N SER A 301 24.09 0.41 3.75
CA SER A 301 24.83 1.06 4.83
C SER A 301 24.65 0.32 6.15
N LEU A 302 25.74 0.14 6.90
CA LEU A 302 25.77 -0.44 8.24
C LEU A 302 26.23 0.62 9.25
N LEU A 303 25.52 0.74 10.38
CA LEU A 303 25.81 1.71 11.44
C LEU A 303 26.01 3.16 10.91
N GLY A 304 25.20 3.56 9.92
CA GLY A 304 25.27 4.86 9.25
C GLY A 304 26.42 5.04 8.24
N LYS A 305 27.19 4.00 7.90
CA LYS A 305 28.30 4.04 6.92
C LYS A 305 28.00 3.17 5.72
N LEU A 306 28.31 3.65 4.51
CA LEU A 306 28.21 2.84 3.29
C LEU A 306 29.13 1.60 3.40
N ALA A 307 28.55 0.42 3.30
CA ALA A 307 29.26 -0.87 3.39
C ALA A 307 29.44 -1.51 2.01
N HIS A 308 28.43 -1.43 1.13
CA HIS A 308 28.51 -1.87 -0.26
C HIS A 308 27.48 -1.12 -1.12
N SER A 309 27.69 -1.04 -2.43
CA SER A 309 26.68 -0.57 -3.38
C SER A 309 26.73 -1.28 -4.73
N LEU A 310 25.57 -1.37 -5.37
CA LEU A 310 25.37 -1.99 -6.67
C LEU A 310 24.84 -0.94 -7.65
N LYS A 311 25.54 -0.73 -8.77
CA LYS A 311 25.07 0.10 -9.89
C LYS A 311 24.11 -0.69 -10.78
N PHE A 312 23.05 -0.02 -11.22
CA PHE A 312 22.13 -0.55 -12.23
C PHE A 312 22.49 -0.04 -13.63
N PRO A 313 22.02 -0.72 -14.70
CA PRO A 313 22.03 -0.16 -16.04
C PRO A 313 21.23 1.16 -16.12
N PRO A 314 21.57 2.08 -17.03
CA PRO A 314 20.77 3.28 -17.26
C PRO A 314 19.33 2.91 -17.61
N GLY A 315 18.37 3.34 -16.78
CA GLY A 315 16.96 3.03 -16.98
C GLY A 315 16.21 2.39 -15.80
N VAL A 316 16.64 2.60 -14.55
CA VAL A 316 15.86 2.19 -13.36
C VAL A 316 14.41 2.74 -13.39
N CYS A 317 14.21 3.95 -13.94
CA CYS A 317 12.88 4.54 -14.17
C CYS A 317 12.08 3.91 -15.33
N LEU A 318 12.60 2.94 -16.10
CA LEU A 318 11.93 2.35 -17.27
C LEU A 318 10.79 1.37 -16.92
N LYS A 319 10.18 1.50 -15.74
CA LYS A 319 8.97 0.74 -15.35
C LYS A 319 9.13 -0.81 -15.35
N HIS A 320 10.36 -1.33 -15.29
CA HIS A 320 10.64 -2.77 -15.18
C HIS A 320 11.02 -3.15 -13.74
N TRP A 321 10.63 -4.35 -13.30
CA TRP A 321 11.06 -4.90 -12.02
C TRP A 321 12.56 -5.22 -12.04
N GLN A 322 13.33 -4.57 -11.17
CA GLN A 322 14.69 -4.98 -10.81
C GLN A 322 14.62 -5.94 -9.62
N THR A 323 15.56 -6.88 -9.50
CA THR A 323 15.69 -7.76 -8.33
C THR A 323 17.13 -7.83 -7.86
N VAL A 324 17.32 -7.66 -6.55
CA VAL A 324 18.61 -7.75 -5.87
C VAL A 324 18.47 -8.63 -4.63
N ASP A 325 19.35 -9.62 -4.50
CA ASP A 325 19.57 -10.33 -3.25
C ASP A 325 20.67 -9.63 -2.45
N VAL A 326 20.40 -9.37 -1.18
CA VAL A 326 21.31 -8.77 -0.20
C VAL A 326 21.58 -9.79 0.88
N VAL A 327 22.84 -10.23 1.00
CA VAL A 327 23.25 -11.21 2.01
C VAL A 327 24.40 -10.63 2.83
N ILE A 328 24.24 -10.54 4.15
CA ILE A 328 25.27 -10.05 5.07
C ILE A 328 25.73 -11.19 5.98
N GLN A 329 27.04 -11.38 6.01
CA GLN A 329 27.75 -12.45 6.70
C GLN A 329 28.84 -11.87 7.62
N SER A 330 29.46 -12.72 8.44
CA SER A 330 30.44 -12.36 9.48
C SER A 330 31.61 -11.48 9.05
N ASN A 331 31.92 -11.40 7.76
CA ASN A 331 33.02 -10.61 7.21
C ASN A 331 32.70 -9.95 5.86
N GLN A 332 31.48 -10.06 5.31
CA GLN A 332 31.16 -9.51 3.99
C GLN A 332 29.69 -9.15 3.80
N VAL A 333 29.43 -8.12 2.97
CA VAL A 333 28.14 -7.84 2.34
C VAL A 333 28.22 -8.32 0.89
N VAL A 334 27.25 -9.11 0.45
CA VAL A 334 27.11 -9.60 -0.93
C VAL A 334 25.84 -9.00 -1.54
N LEU A 335 25.97 -8.47 -2.75
CA LEU A 335 24.89 -7.95 -3.59
C LEU A 335 24.88 -8.71 -4.91
N SER A 336 23.76 -9.35 -5.26
CA SER A 336 23.61 -10.11 -6.51
C SER A 336 22.29 -9.84 -7.23
N THR A 337 22.34 -9.88 -8.56
CA THR A 337 21.21 -9.86 -9.49
C THR A 337 21.22 -11.14 -10.33
N THR A 338 20.31 -11.24 -11.29
CA THR A 338 20.32 -12.28 -12.33
C THR A 338 21.54 -12.26 -13.26
N GLU A 339 22.31 -11.17 -13.28
CA GLU A 339 23.42 -10.95 -14.24
C GLU A 339 24.78 -10.74 -13.58
N ALA A 340 24.83 -10.24 -12.35
CA ALA A 340 26.06 -9.87 -11.67
C ALA A 340 26.01 -10.20 -10.17
N SER A 341 27.16 -10.48 -9.57
CA SER A 341 27.33 -10.61 -8.12
C SER A 341 28.60 -9.88 -7.70
N SER A 342 28.55 -9.17 -6.58
CA SER A 342 29.69 -8.44 -6.01
C SER A 342 29.67 -8.50 -4.49
N SER A 343 30.85 -8.59 -3.89
CA SER A 343 31.06 -8.68 -2.44
C SER A 343 32.03 -7.60 -1.96
N MET A 344 31.78 -7.05 -0.78
CA MET A 344 32.71 -6.15 -0.06
C MET A 344 32.92 -6.67 1.36
N ASP A 345 34.16 -6.63 1.83
CA ASP A 345 34.49 -7.00 3.21
C ASP A 345 33.91 -5.99 4.22
N ILE A 346 33.43 -6.49 5.36
CA ILE A 346 32.99 -5.68 6.51
C ILE A 346 33.66 -6.15 7.79
N LEU A 347 33.72 -5.27 8.81
CA LEU A 347 34.27 -5.63 10.11
C LEU A 347 33.34 -6.64 10.82
N PRO A 348 33.85 -7.74 11.39
CA PRO A 348 33.05 -8.66 12.21
C PRO A 348 32.36 -7.98 13.41
N ALA A 349 32.89 -6.84 13.88
CA ALA A 349 32.25 -6.02 14.90
C ALA A 349 30.99 -5.30 14.39
N ASP A 350 30.99 -4.80 13.15
CA ASP A 350 29.82 -4.15 12.54
C ASP A 350 28.73 -5.20 12.25
N PHE A 351 29.12 -6.39 11.78
CA PHE A 351 28.20 -7.54 11.66
C PHE A 351 27.61 -7.95 13.01
N LYS A 352 28.42 -8.01 14.07
CA LYS A 352 27.94 -8.42 15.40
C LYS A 352 26.98 -7.38 15.99
N ALA A 353 27.26 -6.08 15.83
CA ALA A 353 26.33 -5.02 16.22
C ALA A 353 25.00 -5.10 15.46
N LEU A 354 25.02 -5.50 14.18
CA LEU A 354 23.79 -5.73 13.40
C LEU A 354 22.98 -6.93 13.94
N GLU A 355 23.64 -8.04 14.26
CA GLU A 355 23.00 -9.22 14.88
C GLU A 355 22.39 -8.87 16.26
N ASP A 356 23.14 -8.14 17.09
CA ASP A 356 22.68 -7.75 18.43
C ASP A 356 21.46 -6.81 18.36
N ILE A 357 21.41 -5.88 17.39
CA ILE A 357 20.23 -5.02 17.17
C ILE A 357 19.06 -5.78 16.52
N TRP A 358 19.31 -6.79 15.68
CA TRP A 358 18.24 -7.67 15.18
C TRP A 358 17.55 -8.46 16.32
N LEU A 359 18.30 -8.79 17.37
CA LEU A 359 17.81 -9.53 18.54
C LEU A 359 17.24 -8.64 19.66
N ASP A 360 17.42 -7.32 19.58
CA ASP A 360 16.91 -6.34 20.55
C ASP A 360 15.37 -6.22 20.46
N PRO A 361 14.61 -6.40 21.57
CA PRO A 361 13.15 -6.29 21.55
C PRO A 361 12.62 -4.88 21.25
N ASP A 362 13.40 -3.83 21.49
CA ASP A 362 13.01 -2.43 21.23
C ASP A 362 13.30 -2.01 19.78
N SER A 363 14.12 -2.77 19.05
CA SER A 363 14.39 -2.56 17.61
C SER A 363 13.12 -2.59 16.74
N HIS A 364 13.19 -2.03 15.54
CA HIS A 364 12.16 -2.19 14.52
C HIS A 364 12.74 -2.16 13.10
N ILE A 365 12.04 -2.81 12.18
CA ILE A 365 12.24 -2.68 10.73
C ILE A 365 11.24 -1.63 10.22
N SER A 366 11.68 -0.79 9.29
CA SER A 366 10.81 0.12 8.52
C SER A 366 11.01 -0.12 7.02
N ILE A 367 9.92 -0.09 6.26
CA ILE A 367 9.89 -0.36 4.81
C ILE A 367 9.21 0.81 4.10
N GLY A 368 9.75 1.22 2.95
CA GLY A 368 9.30 2.37 2.14
C GLY A 368 9.78 3.75 2.63
N GLY A 369 10.26 3.85 3.87
CA GLY A 369 10.81 5.08 4.43
C GLY A 369 10.91 5.02 5.96
N THR A 370 10.93 6.19 6.61
CA THR A 370 10.87 6.33 8.08
C THR A 370 9.78 7.31 8.51
N SER A 371 9.32 7.15 9.76
CA SER A 371 8.23 7.95 10.36
C SER A 371 8.59 9.42 10.62
N GLU A 372 9.87 9.75 10.73
CA GLU A 372 10.31 11.09 11.14
C GLU A 372 10.14 12.14 10.02
N GLN A 373 10.51 13.40 10.31
CA GLN A 373 10.60 14.48 9.32
C GLN A 373 11.83 14.26 8.42
N ALA A 374 11.79 13.17 7.67
CA ALA A 374 12.90 12.70 6.86
C ALA A 374 13.15 13.63 5.66
N GLU A 375 14.42 13.90 5.36
CA GLU A 375 14.84 14.78 4.28
C GLU A 375 14.27 14.35 2.90
N PRO A 376 14.03 15.28 1.95
CA PRO A 376 13.52 14.95 0.63
C PRO A 376 14.39 13.92 -0.11
N GLY A 377 13.82 12.74 -0.38
CA GLY A 377 14.54 11.57 -0.93
C GLY A 377 14.89 10.47 0.08
N ALA A 378 14.46 10.58 1.34
CA ALA A 378 14.58 9.50 2.32
C ALA A 378 13.44 8.46 2.26
N ARG A 379 12.36 8.74 1.52
CA ARG A 379 11.20 7.84 1.33
C ARG A 379 11.09 7.40 -0.13
N PHE A 380 10.84 6.12 -0.34
CA PHE A 380 10.70 5.49 -1.65
C PHE A 380 9.25 5.64 -2.16
N SER A 381 9.08 5.92 -3.45
CA SER A 381 7.77 5.91 -4.13
C SER A 381 7.79 5.00 -5.37
N GLY A 382 7.02 3.92 -5.31
CA GLY A 382 7.10 2.82 -6.26
C GLY A 382 6.44 1.54 -5.75
N CYS A 383 6.76 0.42 -6.38
CA CYS A 383 6.31 -0.91 -5.95
C CYS A 383 7.44 -1.80 -5.47
N LEU A 384 7.14 -2.67 -4.50
CA LEU A 384 8.07 -3.58 -3.83
C LEU A 384 7.52 -5.00 -3.77
N LYS A 385 8.42 -5.99 -3.80
CA LYS A 385 8.21 -7.39 -3.39
C LYS A 385 9.40 -7.78 -2.53
N ILE A 386 9.14 -8.21 -1.29
CA ILE A 386 10.17 -8.35 -0.26
C ILE A 386 10.05 -9.73 0.37
N THR A 387 11.16 -10.48 0.38
CA THR A 387 11.32 -11.70 1.17
C THR A 387 12.50 -11.51 2.13
N LEU A 388 12.22 -11.42 3.42
CA LEU A 388 13.19 -11.17 4.48
C LEU A 388 13.38 -12.44 5.31
N GLN A 389 14.63 -12.90 5.45
CA GLN A 389 14.99 -14.17 6.09
C GLN A 389 14.24 -15.40 5.54
N GLY A 390 13.88 -15.39 4.26
CA GLY A 390 13.11 -16.45 3.60
C GLY A 390 11.59 -16.38 3.82
N THR A 391 11.10 -15.37 4.55
CA THR A 391 9.66 -15.11 4.76
C THR A 391 9.22 -13.93 3.89
N ALA A 392 8.17 -14.10 3.09
CA ALA A 392 7.57 -12.98 2.35
C ALA A 392 6.98 -11.96 3.34
N VAL A 393 7.19 -10.67 3.10
CA VAL A 393 6.65 -9.62 3.97
C VAL A 393 5.16 -9.44 3.71
N GLU A 394 4.35 -9.79 4.70
CA GLU A 394 2.91 -9.53 4.70
C GLU A 394 2.62 -8.16 5.35
N LEU A 395 2.22 -7.18 4.53
CA LEU A 395 2.04 -5.80 4.94
C LEU A 395 0.78 -5.57 5.79
N ASP A 396 -0.24 -6.41 5.66
CA ASP A 396 -1.42 -6.36 6.53
C ASP A 396 -1.17 -6.97 7.93
N SER A 397 0.02 -7.56 8.13
CA SER A 397 0.51 -7.98 9.46
C SER A 397 1.44 -6.97 10.15
N ALA A 398 1.66 -5.79 9.55
CA ALA A 398 2.57 -4.78 10.09
C ALA A 398 2.12 -4.20 11.43
N GLN A 399 3.07 -3.79 12.28
CA GLN A 399 2.78 -3.07 13.53
C GLN A 399 2.17 -1.68 13.23
N TYR A 400 2.54 -1.10 12.10
CA TYR A 400 1.91 0.07 11.49
C TYR A 400 2.03 -0.06 9.97
N LYS A 401 0.96 0.24 9.23
CA LYS A 401 0.94 0.40 7.77
C LYS A 401 0.32 1.75 7.45
N HIS A 402 1.02 2.62 6.72
CA HIS A 402 0.45 3.89 6.31
C HIS A 402 -0.81 3.66 5.43
N PRO A 403 -1.96 4.34 5.66
CA PRO A 403 -3.25 3.99 5.04
C PRO A 403 -3.31 4.05 3.51
N LEU A 404 -2.36 4.73 2.87
CA LEU A 404 -2.25 4.84 1.40
C LEU A 404 -1.35 3.77 0.76
N ILE A 405 -0.84 2.81 1.53
CA ILE A 405 -0.14 1.63 1.01
C ILE A 405 -1.17 0.63 0.49
N HIS A 406 -0.94 0.14 -0.72
CA HIS A 406 -1.58 -1.06 -1.26
C HIS A 406 -0.64 -2.24 -0.98
N SER A 407 -1.13 -3.27 -0.31
CA SER A 407 -0.33 -4.37 0.22
C SER A 407 0.00 -5.46 -0.83
N HIS A 408 -0.92 -5.71 -1.78
CA HIS A 408 -0.79 -6.75 -2.80
C HIS A 408 -1.05 -6.25 -4.22
N SER A 409 -1.63 -5.05 -4.41
CA SER A 409 -1.84 -4.41 -5.72
C SER A 409 -0.85 -3.29 -6.01
N CYS A 410 -0.23 -3.33 -7.20
CA CYS A 410 0.73 -2.34 -7.68
C CYS A 410 0.25 -1.75 -9.01
N PRO A 411 0.18 -0.41 -9.17
CA PRO A 411 -0.30 0.20 -10.41
C PRO A 411 0.66 -0.08 -11.57
N LEU A 412 0.12 -0.56 -12.68
CA LEU A 412 0.85 -0.68 -13.94
C LEU A 412 1.07 0.72 -14.52
N ALA A 413 2.33 1.13 -14.57
CA ALA A 413 2.74 2.32 -15.29
C ALA A 413 2.72 2.02 -16.79
N ILE A 414 1.71 2.57 -17.48
CA ILE A 414 1.66 2.64 -18.95
C ILE A 414 2.74 3.63 -19.40
#